data_AF-A0A1C3RB18-F1
#
_entry.id   AF-A0A1C3RB18-F1
#
_cell.length_a   1.000
_cell.length_b   1.000
_cell.length_c   1.000
_cell.angle_alpha   90.00
_cell.angle_beta   90.00
_cell.angle_gamma   90.00
#
_symmetry.space_group_name_H-M   'P 1'
#
loop_
_entity.id
_entity.type
_entity.pdbx_description
1 polymer ?
#
loop_
_entity_poly.entity_id
_entity_poly.type
_entity_poly.pdbx_seq_one_letter_code
_entity_poly.pdbx_strand_id
1 'polypeptide(L)'
;AGHRVLVRSDLNVPLDRSGDTPRITDDGRVRASVPTIAALLERGARVIVTSHLGRPKGEPDPKYSPEPVAARLSELLGRPVAFAGDGTGDIAGARAHEVVASFGDGEVALLEDLRFAPGETSKDAVTRASFADALSALAEFYVGDAFGAVHRAHARVVDVPKRLPHAAGRLVLTELDVLGRLSVDPA
;
A
#
# COMPACT_ATOMS: atom_id res chain seq x y z
N ALA A 1 0.08 16.58 -11.47
CA ALA A 1 -0.60 17.28 -10.36
C ALA A 1 -2.08 16.93 -10.36
N GLY A 2 -2.75 16.98 -9.20
CA GLY A 2 -4.19 16.76 -9.06
C GLY A 2 -4.67 15.31 -9.01
N HIS A 3 -4.01 14.39 -9.71
CA HIS A 3 -4.49 13.01 -9.84
C HIS A 3 -4.28 12.16 -8.58
N ARG A 4 -5.27 11.29 -8.30
CA ARG A 4 -5.18 10.28 -7.23
C ARG A 4 -4.45 9.03 -7.72
N VAL A 5 -3.42 8.63 -7.00
CA VAL A 5 -2.58 7.48 -7.35
C VAL A 5 -2.59 6.47 -6.21
N LEU A 6 -3.10 5.27 -6.49
CA LEU A 6 -3.03 4.13 -5.58
C LEU A 6 -1.66 3.47 -5.68
N VAL A 7 -0.90 3.48 -4.60
CA VAL A 7 0.45 2.90 -4.54
C VAL A 7 0.41 1.64 -3.68
N ARG A 8 0.68 0.48 -4.29
CA ARG A 8 0.89 -0.76 -3.53
C ARG A 8 2.36 -0.77 -3.08
N SER A 9 2.58 -0.57 -1.78
CA SER A 9 3.88 -0.65 -1.13
C SER A 9 4.07 -1.96 -0.37
N ASP A 10 5.31 -2.35 -0.10
CA ASP A 10 5.59 -3.41 0.88
C ASP A 10 5.90 -2.74 2.21
N LEU A 11 4.92 -2.71 3.11
CA LEU A 11 5.03 -2.15 4.44
C LEU A 11 4.90 -3.22 5.54
N ASN A 12 5.14 -4.49 5.19
CA ASN A 12 5.06 -5.60 6.13
C ASN A 12 6.31 -5.65 7.03
N VAL A 13 6.33 -4.79 8.06
CA VAL A 13 7.44 -4.61 8.99
C VAL A 13 7.28 -5.42 10.27
N PRO A 14 8.38 -5.83 10.93
CA PRO A 14 8.31 -6.39 12.27
C PRO A 14 7.91 -5.31 13.28
N LEU A 15 6.94 -5.65 14.14
CA LEU A 15 6.49 -4.80 15.25
C LEU A 15 6.77 -5.50 16.58
N ASP A 16 7.54 -4.84 17.44
CA ASP A 16 7.62 -5.13 18.87
C ASP A 16 6.38 -4.58 19.58
N ARG A 17 5.79 -5.39 20.44
CA ARG A 17 4.57 -5.08 21.20
C ARG A 17 4.74 -5.32 22.70
N SER A 18 5.98 -5.36 23.20
CA SER A 18 6.24 -5.53 24.63
C SER A 18 5.91 -4.30 25.48
N GLY A 19 5.71 -3.13 24.85
CA GLY A 19 5.33 -1.88 25.51
C GLY A 19 3.93 -1.39 25.13
N ASP A 20 3.54 -0.23 25.65
CA ASP A 20 2.18 0.33 25.50
C ASP A 20 1.81 0.68 24.05
N THR A 21 2.81 1.03 23.22
CA THR A 21 2.63 1.33 21.80
C THR A 21 3.48 0.40 20.93
N PRO A 22 2.94 -0.17 19.84
CA PRO A 22 3.71 -0.99 18.92
C PRO A 22 4.89 -0.19 18.33
N ARG A 23 6.08 -0.79 18.34
CA ARG A 23 7.31 -0.17 17.83
C ARG A 23 7.83 -0.95 16.63
N ILE A 24 8.11 -0.25 15.53
CA ILE A 24 8.80 -0.84 14.37
C ILE A 24 10.25 -1.15 14.77
N THR A 25 10.68 -2.40 14.62
CA THR A 25 12.06 -2.81 14.94
C THR A 25 12.99 -2.78 13.72
N ASP A 26 12.43 -2.82 12.51
CA ASP A 26 13.14 -2.66 11.24
C ASP A 26 12.22 -1.91 10.26
N ASP A 27 12.64 -0.73 9.82
CA ASP A 27 11.89 0.14 8.93
C ASP A 27 12.37 0.10 7.47
N GLY A 28 13.28 -0.82 7.11
CA GLY A 28 13.89 -0.90 5.79
C GLY A 28 12.88 -0.96 4.65
N ARG A 29 11.76 -1.68 4.86
CA ARG A 29 10.63 -1.76 3.92
C ARG A 29 9.89 -0.45 3.73
N VAL A 30 9.73 0.33 4.80
CA VAL A 30 9.12 1.68 4.73
C VAL A 30 10.04 2.60 3.93
N ARG A 31 11.33 2.62 4.26
CA ARG A 31 12.35 3.41 3.54
C ARG A 31 12.41 3.06 2.07
N ALA A 32 12.32 1.78 1.72
CA ALA A 32 12.31 1.31 0.33
C ALA A 32 11.12 1.84 -0.49
N SER A 33 10.00 2.15 0.16
CA SER A 33 8.78 2.69 -0.50
C SER A 33 8.83 4.21 -0.67
N VAL A 34 9.64 4.93 0.11
CA VAL A 34 9.72 6.40 0.13
C VAL A 34 10.07 6.99 -1.25
N PRO A 35 11.07 6.48 -2.01
CA PRO A 35 11.44 7.09 -3.29
C PRO A 35 10.32 7.17 -4.31
N THR A 36 9.46 6.14 -4.39
CA THR A 36 8.31 6.14 -5.31
C THR A 36 7.24 7.12 -4.85
N ILE A 37 6.91 7.10 -3.55
CA ILE A 37 5.90 7.97 -2.96
C ILE A 37 6.34 9.44 -3.10
N ALA A 38 7.56 9.78 -2.70
CA ALA A 38 8.12 11.13 -2.82
C ALA A 38 8.08 11.64 -4.26
N ALA A 39 8.49 10.83 -5.24
CA ALA A 39 8.49 11.22 -6.65
C ALA A 39 7.08 11.53 -7.20
N LEU A 40 6.04 10.86 -6.72
CA LEU A 40 4.65 11.15 -7.08
C LEU A 40 4.18 12.46 -6.42
N LEU A 41 4.51 12.65 -5.16
CA LEU A 41 4.15 13.85 -4.38
C LEU A 41 4.81 15.12 -4.94
N GLU A 42 6.09 15.05 -5.33
CA GLU A 42 6.81 16.14 -6.01
C GLU A 42 6.15 16.56 -7.34
N ARG A 43 5.43 15.65 -7.99
CA ARG A 43 4.64 15.92 -9.21
C ARG A 43 3.23 16.41 -8.90
N GLY A 44 2.92 16.66 -7.63
CA GLY A 44 1.62 17.10 -7.13
C GLY A 44 0.54 16.02 -7.15
N ALA A 45 0.90 14.73 -7.15
CA ALA A 45 -0.08 13.66 -7.04
C ALA A 45 -0.68 13.59 -5.62
N ARG A 46 -1.88 13.06 -5.52
CA ARG A 46 -2.54 12.71 -4.26
C ARG A 46 -2.37 11.22 -4.04
N VAL A 47 -1.54 10.83 -3.07
CA VAL A 47 -1.04 9.45 -2.98
C VAL A 47 -1.83 8.65 -1.95
N ILE A 48 -2.31 7.48 -2.36
CA ILE A 48 -3.07 6.56 -1.51
C ILE A 48 -2.23 5.30 -1.40
N VAL A 49 -1.55 5.13 -0.27
CA VAL A 49 -0.67 3.99 -0.02
C VAL A 49 -1.49 2.82 0.52
N THR A 50 -1.21 1.63 0.00
CA THR A 50 -1.81 0.38 0.46
C THR A 50 -0.74 -0.67 0.71
N SER A 51 -0.98 -1.52 1.70
CA SER A 51 -0.09 -2.63 2.03
C SER A 51 -0.86 -3.74 2.74
N HIS A 52 -0.11 -4.70 3.26
CA HIS A 52 -0.54 -5.60 4.32
C HIS A 52 0.49 -5.60 5.45
N LEU A 53 0.09 -6.10 6.61
CA LEU A 53 0.94 -6.33 7.76
C LEU A 53 0.64 -7.70 8.38
N GLY A 54 1.63 -8.56 8.45
CA GLY A 54 1.45 -9.91 8.95
C GLY A 54 0.43 -10.72 8.13
N ARG A 55 -0.41 -11.49 8.82
CA ARG A 55 -1.33 -12.47 8.21
C ARG A 55 -2.67 -12.50 8.95
N PRO A 56 -3.43 -11.38 8.97
CA PRO A 56 -4.81 -11.43 9.43
C PRO A 56 -5.64 -12.33 8.50
N LYS A 57 -6.71 -12.93 9.03
CA LYS A 57 -7.49 -13.96 8.34
C LYS A 57 -8.77 -13.39 7.69
N GLY A 58 -8.69 -12.19 7.11
CA GLY A 58 -9.86 -11.52 6.50
C GLY A 58 -10.80 -10.89 7.53
N GLU A 59 -10.28 -10.58 8.72
CA GLU A 59 -10.99 -9.89 9.79
C GLU A 59 -10.07 -8.84 10.41
N PRO A 60 -10.62 -7.71 10.90
CA PRO A 60 -9.85 -6.70 11.63
C PRO A 60 -9.22 -7.26 12.89
N ASP A 61 -7.94 -6.98 13.08
CA ASP A 61 -7.22 -7.28 14.31
C ASP A 61 -6.25 -6.12 14.58
N PRO A 62 -6.45 -5.34 15.66
CA PRO A 62 -5.59 -4.20 16.00
C PRO A 62 -4.10 -4.54 16.01
N LYS A 63 -3.74 -5.80 16.28
CA LYS A 63 -2.35 -6.26 16.21
C LYS A 63 -1.73 -6.02 14.83
N TYR A 64 -2.50 -6.14 13.75
CA TYR A 64 -2.02 -6.00 12.37
C TYR A 64 -2.36 -4.64 11.77
N SER A 65 -2.84 -3.66 12.54
CA SER A 65 -3.03 -2.31 12.01
C SER A 65 -1.69 -1.68 11.62
N PRO A 66 -1.58 -1.02 10.45
CA PRO A 66 -0.37 -0.34 10.00
C PRO A 66 -0.35 1.13 10.43
N GLU A 67 -1.19 1.56 11.38
CA GLU A 67 -1.14 2.91 11.96
C GLU A 67 0.28 3.33 12.42
N PRO A 68 1.08 2.48 13.12
CA PRO A 68 2.47 2.82 13.43
C PRO A 68 3.34 3.06 12.20
N VAL A 69 3.00 2.42 11.07
CA VAL A 69 3.69 2.60 9.80
C VAL A 69 3.29 3.93 9.14
N ALA A 70 2.06 4.39 9.28
CA ALA A 70 1.67 5.72 8.81
C ALA A 70 2.52 6.81 9.50
N ALA A 71 2.69 6.70 10.83
CA ALA A 71 3.53 7.61 11.59
C ALA A 71 4.99 7.59 11.09
N ARG A 72 5.57 6.39 10.92
CA ARG A 72 6.94 6.27 10.40
C ARG A 72 7.11 6.79 8.98
N LEU A 73 6.12 6.56 8.13
CA LEU A 73 6.12 7.07 6.76
C LEU A 73 6.05 8.60 6.75
N SER A 74 5.28 9.21 7.66
CA SER A 74 5.20 10.66 7.85
C SER A 74 6.57 11.26 8.21
N GLU A 75 7.28 10.65 9.16
CA GLU A 75 8.64 11.06 9.54
C GLU A 75 9.62 11.00 8.36
N LEU A 76 9.59 9.90 7.59
CA LEU A 76 10.52 9.69 6.48
C LEU A 76 10.23 10.59 5.27
N LEU A 77 8.97 10.92 5.03
CA LEU A 77 8.58 11.87 3.97
C LEU A 77 8.79 13.32 4.40
N GLY A 78 8.90 13.59 5.71
CA GLY A 78 8.95 14.95 6.25
C GLY A 78 7.62 15.70 6.11
N ARG A 79 6.49 14.97 6.07
CA ARG A 79 5.16 15.54 5.82
C ARG A 79 4.04 14.61 6.33
N PRO A 80 2.88 15.16 6.74
CA PRO A 80 1.81 14.37 7.31
C PRO A 80 1.33 13.25 6.39
N VAL A 81 1.16 12.07 6.98
CA VAL A 81 0.47 10.92 6.35
C VAL A 81 -0.81 10.67 7.13
N ALA A 82 -1.96 10.85 6.46
CA ALA A 82 -3.24 10.50 7.06
C ALA A 82 -3.39 8.98 7.15
N PHE A 83 -3.98 8.49 8.23
CA PHE A 83 -4.35 7.08 8.35
C PHE A 83 -5.85 6.92 8.10
N ALA A 84 -6.21 6.02 7.18
CA ALA A 84 -7.58 5.78 6.74
C ALA A 84 -8.12 4.43 7.25
N GLY A 85 -7.83 4.09 8.50
CA GLY A 85 -8.47 3.00 9.23
C GLY A 85 -9.47 3.52 10.26
N ASP A 86 -10.54 2.76 10.48
CA ASP A 86 -11.59 3.03 11.48
C ASP A 86 -11.95 1.80 12.32
N GLY A 87 -11.19 0.70 12.18
CA GLY A 87 -11.42 -0.55 12.90
C GLY A 87 -12.61 -1.39 12.41
N THR A 88 -13.37 -0.94 11.41
CA THR A 88 -14.55 -1.65 10.89
C THR A 88 -14.19 -2.83 9.98
N GLY A 89 -13.01 -2.78 9.36
CA GLY A 89 -12.59 -3.71 8.31
C GLY A 89 -13.04 -3.34 6.91
N ASP A 90 -13.80 -2.26 6.73
CA ASP A 90 -14.17 -1.74 5.42
C ASP A 90 -13.07 -0.83 4.86
N ILE A 91 -12.07 -1.45 4.23
CA ILE A 91 -10.83 -0.80 3.83
C ILE A 91 -11.00 0.23 2.69
N ALA A 92 -12.04 0.06 1.88
CA ALA A 92 -12.40 0.99 0.80
C ALA A 92 -13.72 1.71 1.10
N GLY A 93 -14.13 1.73 2.37
CA GLY A 93 -15.41 2.25 2.83
C GLY A 93 -15.46 3.76 3.00
N ALA A 94 -16.46 4.20 3.78
CA ALA A 94 -16.73 5.61 4.03
C ALA A 94 -15.50 6.38 4.54
N ARG A 95 -14.71 5.79 5.46
CA ARG A 95 -13.52 6.44 6.00
C ARG A 95 -12.44 6.65 4.95
N ALA A 96 -12.19 5.66 4.10
CA ALA A 96 -11.22 5.79 3.00
C ALA A 96 -11.66 6.89 2.02
N HIS A 97 -12.94 6.91 1.64
CA HIS A 97 -13.49 7.96 0.77
C HIS A 97 -13.41 9.35 1.40
N GLU A 98 -13.72 9.49 2.68
CA GLU A 98 -13.63 10.76 3.42
C GLU A 98 -12.19 11.30 3.42
N VAL A 99 -11.22 10.47 3.79
CA VAL A 99 -9.80 10.85 3.84
C VAL A 99 -9.27 11.19 2.45
N VAL A 100 -9.63 10.42 1.42
CA VAL A 100 -9.17 10.68 0.04
C VAL A 100 -9.83 11.93 -0.54
N ALA A 101 -11.08 12.21 -0.19
CA ALA A 101 -11.80 13.40 -0.67
C ALA A 101 -11.29 14.69 -0.03
N SER A 102 -10.71 14.64 1.17
CA SER A 102 -10.15 15.82 1.83
C SER A 102 -8.77 16.23 1.30
N PHE A 103 -8.17 15.42 0.41
CA PHE A 103 -6.82 15.66 -0.08
C PHE A 103 -6.65 16.94 -0.90
N GLY A 104 -5.70 17.76 -0.47
CA GLY A 104 -4.98 18.70 -1.31
C GLY A 104 -3.93 18.02 -2.20
N ASP A 105 -3.44 18.75 -3.19
CA ASP A 105 -2.35 18.27 -4.05
C ASP A 105 -1.07 18.04 -3.24
N GLY A 106 -0.40 16.92 -3.52
CA GLY A 106 0.79 16.53 -2.78
C GLY A 106 0.50 15.96 -1.40
N GLU A 107 -0.74 15.60 -1.06
CA GLU A 107 -1.09 14.90 0.18
C GLU A 107 -1.02 13.37 0.06
N VAL A 108 -0.97 12.68 1.20
CA VAL A 108 -0.79 11.22 1.27
C VAL A 108 -1.60 10.60 2.41
N ALA A 109 -2.17 9.42 2.18
CA ALA A 109 -2.71 8.56 3.22
C ALA A 109 -2.20 7.13 3.09
N LEU A 110 -2.26 6.42 4.20
CA LEU A 110 -2.15 4.98 4.29
C LEU A 110 -3.53 4.39 4.59
N LEU A 111 -4.00 3.49 3.73
CA LEU A 111 -5.18 2.67 4.03
C LEU A 111 -4.86 1.65 5.13
N GLU A 112 -5.92 1.19 5.79
CA GLU A 112 -5.87 0.04 6.70
C GLU A 112 -5.37 -1.24 5.99
N ASP A 113 -4.97 -2.27 6.74
CA ASP A 113 -4.44 -3.52 6.19
C ASP A 113 -5.43 -4.15 5.20
N LEU A 114 -5.04 -4.24 3.93
CA LEU A 114 -5.89 -4.82 2.88
C LEU A 114 -6.28 -6.28 3.19
N ARG A 115 -5.50 -7.02 3.97
CA ARG A 115 -5.82 -8.41 4.38
C ARG A 115 -6.89 -8.50 5.47
N PHE A 116 -7.38 -7.38 6.00
CA PHE A 116 -8.63 -7.37 6.76
C PHE A 116 -9.84 -7.57 5.85
N ALA A 117 -9.74 -7.22 4.56
CA ALA A 117 -10.78 -7.54 3.61
C ALA A 117 -10.61 -8.98 3.09
N PRO A 118 -11.61 -9.86 3.22
CA PRO A 118 -11.51 -11.24 2.72
C PRO A 118 -11.32 -11.30 1.20
N GLY A 119 -11.80 -10.29 0.48
CA GLY A 119 -11.62 -10.14 -0.96
C GLY A 119 -10.16 -9.99 -1.40
N GLU A 120 -9.25 -9.55 -0.53
CA GLU A 120 -7.84 -9.35 -0.90
C GLU A 120 -7.13 -10.66 -1.28
N THR A 121 -7.36 -11.73 -0.51
CA THR A 121 -6.71 -13.04 -0.71
C THR A 121 -7.67 -14.13 -1.20
N SER A 122 -8.89 -13.77 -1.60
CA SER A 122 -9.91 -14.74 -1.99
C SER A 122 -9.48 -15.56 -3.21
N LYS A 123 -9.77 -16.87 -3.20
CA LYS A 123 -9.61 -17.72 -4.39
C LYS A 123 -10.74 -17.49 -5.40
N ASP A 124 -11.89 -17.01 -4.93
CA ASP A 124 -13.04 -16.70 -5.76
C ASP A 124 -12.80 -15.40 -6.55
N ALA A 125 -12.89 -15.49 -7.87
CA ALA A 125 -12.57 -14.38 -8.77
C ALA A 125 -13.56 -13.23 -8.66
N VAL A 126 -14.84 -13.52 -8.41
CA VAL A 126 -15.89 -12.51 -8.27
C VAL A 126 -15.69 -11.68 -7.01
N THR A 127 -15.39 -12.35 -5.89
CA THR A 127 -15.10 -11.71 -4.60
C THR A 127 -13.85 -10.83 -4.69
N ARG A 128 -12.77 -11.31 -5.32
CA ARG A 128 -11.57 -10.48 -5.54
C ARG A 128 -11.87 -9.28 -6.44
N ALA A 129 -12.62 -9.50 -7.53
CA ALA A 129 -12.98 -8.46 -8.48
C ALA A 129 -13.77 -7.34 -7.79
N SER A 130 -14.79 -7.68 -7.01
CA SER A 130 -15.60 -6.71 -6.25
C SER A 130 -14.74 -5.85 -5.32
N PHE A 131 -13.81 -6.46 -4.59
CA PHE A 131 -12.89 -5.71 -3.73
C PHE A 131 -11.93 -4.81 -4.54
N ALA A 132 -11.44 -5.30 -5.68
CA ALA A 132 -10.61 -4.50 -6.58
C ALA A 132 -11.38 -3.32 -7.20
N ASP A 133 -12.67 -3.47 -7.50
CA ASP A 133 -13.54 -2.38 -7.98
C ASP A 133 -13.65 -1.29 -6.92
N ALA A 134 -13.90 -1.66 -5.66
CA ALA A 134 -13.96 -0.72 -4.54
C ALA A 134 -12.63 0.04 -4.34
N LEU A 135 -11.49 -0.66 -4.36
CA LEU A 135 -10.18 -0.01 -4.26
C LEU A 135 -9.89 0.92 -5.45
N SER A 136 -10.27 0.51 -6.66
CA SER A 136 -10.00 1.29 -7.87
C SER A 136 -10.82 2.58 -7.91
N ALA A 137 -11.99 2.61 -7.27
CA ALA A 137 -12.82 3.81 -7.15
C ALA A 137 -12.15 4.95 -6.35
N LEU A 138 -11.14 4.63 -5.54
CA LEU A 138 -10.38 5.63 -4.77
C LEU A 138 -9.33 6.37 -5.61
N ALA A 139 -8.97 5.87 -6.79
CA ALA A 139 -7.83 6.38 -7.55
C ALA A 139 -8.06 6.43 -9.06
N GLU A 140 -7.17 7.12 -9.77
CA GLU A 140 -7.18 7.22 -11.23
C GLU A 140 -6.01 6.44 -11.86
N PHE A 141 -4.93 6.24 -11.10
CA PHE A 141 -3.75 5.51 -11.51
C PHE A 141 -3.32 4.51 -10.44
N TYR A 142 -2.64 3.45 -10.87
CA TYR A 142 -2.05 2.46 -9.98
C TYR A 142 -0.52 2.40 -10.15
N VAL A 143 0.20 2.31 -9.04
CA VAL A 143 1.64 2.03 -9.02
C VAL A 143 1.91 0.81 -8.16
N GLY A 144 2.45 -0.24 -8.77
CA GLY A 144 2.89 -1.44 -8.07
C GLY A 144 4.36 -1.30 -7.68
N ASP A 145 4.63 -1.06 -6.39
CA ASP A 145 5.99 -0.77 -5.90
C ASP A 145 6.46 -1.73 -4.82
N ALA A 146 6.18 -3.00 -5.00
CA ALA A 146 6.43 -3.96 -3.95
C ALA A 146 6.66 -5.36 -4.51
N PHE A 147 7.92 -5.62 -4.79
CA PHE A 147 8.40 -6.82 -5.45
C PHE A 147 8.06 -8.10 -4.68
N GLY A 148 8.20 -8.09 -3.35
CA GLY A 148 7.95 -9.25 -2.49
C GLY A 148 6.53 -9.84 -2.51
N ALA A 149 5.55 -9.23 -3.17
CA ALA A 149 4.24 -9.86 -3.40
C ALA A 149 3.79 -9.92 -4.85
N VAL A 150 4.61 -9.56 -5.85
CA VAL A 150 4.22 -9.65 -7.27
C VAL A 150 3.94 -11.10 -7.69
N HIS A 151 4.50 -12.08 -6.98
CA HIS A 151 4.28 -13.51 -7.21
C HIS A 151 2.93 -14.03 -6.71
N ARG A 152 2.08 -13.19 -6.10
CA ARG A 152 0.79 -13.61 -5.51
C ARG A 152 -0.39 -13.07 -6.30
N ALA A 153 -1.33 -13.95 -6.62
CA ALA A 153 -2.59 -13.60 -7.26
C ALA A 153 -3.61 -13.02 -6.25
N HIS A 154 -3.30 -11.85 -5.70
CA HIS A 154 -4.20 -11.11 -4.82
C HIS A 154 -4.92 -9.98 -5.57
N ALA A 155 -6.04 -9.51 -5.02
CA ALA A 155 -6.86 -8.47 -5.65
C ALA A 155 -6.04 -7.21 -5.97
N ARG A 156 -5.27 -6.69 -4.99
CA ARG A 156 -4.42 -5.49 -5.18
C ARG A 156 -3.26 -5.67 -6.18
N VAL A 157 -2.88 -6.91 -6.50
CA VAL A 157 -1.72 -7.22 -7.37
C VAL A 157 -2.15 -7.52 -8.78
N VAL A 158 -3.28 -8.21 -8.97
CA VAL A 158 -3.71 -8.71 -10.28
C VAL A 158 -4.99 -8.04 -10.76
N ASP A 159 -5.93 -7.74 -9.87
CA ASP A 159 -7.27 -7.30 -10.26
C ASP A 159 -7.38 -5.77 -10.32
N VAL A 160 -6.73 -5.03 -9.41
CA VAL A 160 -6.67 -3.56 -9.46
C VAL A 160 -5.92 -3.02 -10.69
N PRO A 161 -4.73 -3.54 -11.08
CA PRO A 161 -4.02 -3.02 -12.26
C PRO A 161 -4.75 -3.24 -13.59
N LYS A 162 -5.71 -4.18 -13.64
CA LYS A 162 -6.59 -4.37 -14.81
C LYS A 162 -7.64 -3.27 -14.96
N ARG A 163 -7.91 -2.51 -13.88
CA ARG A 163 -8.96 -1.48 -13.82
C ARG A 163 -8.42 -0.07 -14.01
N LEU A 164 -7.14 0.15 -13.70
CA LEU A 164 -6.50 1.46 -13.74
C LEU A 164 -5.29 1.44 -14.68
N PRO A 165 -4.99 2.55 -15.37
CA PRO A 165 -3.67 2.78 -15.94
C PRO A 165 -2.60 2.54 -14.88
N HIS A 166 -1.65 1.66 -15.18
CA HIS A 166 -0.70 1.16 -14.18
C HIS A 166 0.76 1.32 -14.59
N ALA A 167 1.62 1.46 -13.60
CA ALA A 167 3.07 1.47 -13.76
C ALA A 167 3.76 0.68 -12.63
N ALA A 168 5.01 0.27 -12.88
CA ALA A 168 5.88 -0.24 -11.84
C ALA A 168 6.51 0.94 -11.07
N GLY A 169 6.61 0.80 -9.74
CA GLY A 169 7.35 1.73 -8.91
C GLY A 169 8.86 1.48 -8.94
N ARG A 170 9.62 2.38 -8.31
CA ARG A 170 11.09 2.38 -8.35
C ARG A 170 11.71 1.14 -7.69
N LEU A 171 11.12 0.64 -6.60
CA LEU A 171 11.61 -0.57 -5.93
C LEU A 171 11.49 -1.77 -6.88
N VAL A 172 10.33 -1.96 -7.49
CA VAL A 172 10.10 -3.07 -8.44
C VAL A 172 11.03 -2.97 -9.64
N LEU A 173 11.21 -1.77 -10.19
CA LEU A 173 12.14 -1.57 -11.31
C LEU A 173 13.58 -1.91 -10.94
N THR A 174 14.02 -1.54 -9.73
CA THR A 174 15.37 -1.83 -9.23
C THR A 174 15.57 -3.34 -9.05
N GLU A 175 14.60 -4.03 -8.45
CA GLU A 175 14.64 -5.49 -8.25
C GLU A 175 14.66 -6.25 -9.58
N LEU A 176 13.89 -5.79 -10.57
CA LEU A 176 13.89 -6.38 -11.91
C LEU A 176 15.22 -6.17 -12.65
N ASP A 177 15.86 -5.01 -12.49
CA ASP A 177 17.20 -4.77 -13.06
C ASP A 177 18.25 -5.70 -12.45
N VAL A 178 18.28 -5.81 -11.12
CA VAL A 178 19.19 -6.73 -10.41
C VAL A 178 18.96 -8.18 -10.83
N LEU A 179 17.70 -8.64 -10.82
CA LEU A 179 17.36 -10.00 -11.25
C LEU A 179 17.68 -10.25 -12.72
N GLY A 180 17.44 -9.27 -13.59
CA GLY A 180 17.79 -9.34 -15.00
C GLY A 180 19.28 -9.56 -15.20
N ARG A 181 20.12 -8.80 -14.49
CA ARG A 181 21.58 -8.97 -14.51
C ARG A 181 21.99 -10.35 -14.02
N LEU A 182 21.54 -10.75 -12.83
CA LEU A 182 21.89 -12.05 -12.25
C LEU A 182 21.40 -13.26 -13.06
N SER A 183 20.33 -13.09 -13.84
CA SER A 183 19.81 -14.15 -14.72
C SER A 183 20.63 -14.33 -15.99
N VAL A 184 21.44 -13.33 -16.35
CA VAL A 184 22.29 -13.33 -17.56
C VAL A 184 23.76 -13.55 -17.19
N ASP A 185 24.27 -12.76 -16.25
CA ASP A 185 25.64 -12.82 -15.75
C ASP A 185 25.67 -12.61 -14.23
N PRO A 186 25.80 -13.68 -13.44
CA PRO A 186 25.79 -13.61 -11.98
C PRO A 186 27.14 -13.25 -11.35
N ALA A 187 28.20 -13.07 -12.16
CA ALA A 187 29.58 -12.85 -11.70
C ALA A 187 29.88 -11.38 -11.33
#